data_AF-A0AAW7EBK2-F1
#
_entry.id   AF-A0AAW7EBK2-F1
#
_cell.length_a   1.000
_cell.length_b   1.000
_cell.length_c   1.000
_cell.angle_alpha   90.00
_cell.angle_beta   90.00
_cell.angle_gamma   90.00
#
_symmetry.space_group_name_H-M   'P 1'
#
loop_
_entity.id
_entity.type
_entity.pdbx_description
1 polymer ?
#
loop_
_entity_poly.entity_id
_entity_poly.type
_entity_poly.pdbx_seq_one_letter_code
_entity_poly.pdbx_strand_id
1 'polypeptide(L)'
;MSGPFTTNGSSYNTIAEAIADQAKKSKTTVTQGENIVVTSGTNADGSANYQVATAKDVKFDKVTVGNVVTDGTTGKISGLTAGDVSASSTDAINGSQLNAQGEGIKNIIGGSTVYDPITGALTNTNIGGTGESTIDEAIKNVNTAANAGWNVTGTGKNSANIGPNGKLDVAGTNSNITVSQTGTDDDAKLEIALADNLDVTSVKAGDSTLDTTGLTVGAAAGPQTTITKDGIVTDAVTGLNNTTLGGATFAQDGRAATEEQLNASQNNLETILGGNATNVGGNVTTTDIGNTGKNTIHDAIDSVNTAANAGWNVTGTGKNSANIGPNGKLDVAGTNSNITVSQTGTDDDA
;
A
#
# COMPACT_ATOMS: atom_id res chain seq x y z
N MET A 1 82.30 120.67 -20.65
CA MET A 1 83.16 119.48 -20.56
C MET A 1 82.38 118.31 -21.15
N SER A 2 82.68 117.91 -22.39
CA SER A 2 82.06 116.75 -23.04
C SER A 2 83.21 115.89 -23.57
N GLY A 3 83.63 114.93 -22.76
CA GLY A 3 84.59 113.89 -23.11
C GLY A 3 84.16 112.59 -22.42
N PRO A 4 84.51 111.42 -22.97
CA PRO A 4 84.10 110.14 -22.41
C PRO A 4 84.61 109.97 -20.97
N PHE A 5 83.77 109.43 -20.09
CA PHE A 5 84.13 109.08 -18.72
C PHE A 5 83.66 107.66 -18.39
N THR A 6 84.25 107.04 -17.38
CA THR A 6 83.96 105.66 -16.98
C THR A 6 83.32 105.61 -15.59
N THR A 7 82.34 104.72 -15.43
CA THR A 7 81.76 104.37 -14.11
C THR A 7 81.28 102.93 -14.14
N ASN A 8 81.41 102.20 -13.02
CA ASN A 8 81.04 100.79 -12.87
C ASN A 8 81.51 99.88 -14.05
N GLY A 9 82.71 100.15 -14.58
CA GLY A 9 83.34 99.35 -15.64
C GLY A 9 82.88 99.61 -17.07
N SER A 10 82.01 100.60 -17.33
CA SER A 10 81.56 100.98 -18.69
C SER A 10 81.90 102.44 -19.03
N SER A 11 82.15 102.74 -20.30
CA SER A 11 82.44 104.11 -20.81
C SER A 11 81.18 104.78 -21.35
N TYR A 12 80.97 106.05 -21.01
CA TYR A 12 79.79 106.82 -21.43
C TYR A 12 80.19 108.19 -21.98
N ASN A 13 79.41 108.70 -22.94
CA ASN A 13 79.63 110.01 -23.53
C ASN A 13 78.90 111.12 -22.76
N THR A 14 77.81 110.77 -22.05
CA THR A 14 77.05 111.69 -21.20
C THR A 14 76.65 111.07 -19.85
N ILE A 15 76.42 111.92 -18.84
CA ILE A 15 75.94 111.49 -17.52
C ILE A 15 74.55 110.83 -17.62
N ALA A 16 73.69 111.31 -18.51
CA ALA A 16 72.36 110.75 -18.72
C ALA A 16 72.41 109.30 -19.25
N GLU A 17 73.31 109.00 -20.19
CA GLU A 17 73.54 107.63 -20.67
C GLU A 17 74.00 106.70 -19.54
N ALA A 18 74.93 107.16 -18.71
CA ALA A 18 75.44 106.38 -17.57
C ALA A 18 74.33 106.08 -16.54
N ILE A 19 73.50 107.07 -16.18
CA ILE A 19 72.39 106.89 -15.24
C ILE A 19 71.34 105.93 -15.82
N ALA A 20 70.96 106.09 -17.10
CA ALA A 20 69.94 105.26 -17.73
C ALA A 20 70.37 103.79 -17.86
N ASP A 21 71.63 103.54 -18.27
CA ASP A 21 72.18 102.18 -18.39
C ASP A 21 72.31 101.51 -17.01
N GLN A 22 72.81 102.24 -16.01
CA GLN A 22 72.95 101.70 -14.65
C GLN A 22 71.59 101.47 -13.97
N ALA A 23 70.60 102.32 -14.20
CA ALA A 23 69.23 102.10 -13.74
C ALA A 23 68.58 100.89 -14.42
N LYS A 24 68.84 100.68 -15.71
CA LYS A 24 68.38 99.50 -16.45
C LYS A 24 69.02 98.22 -15.93
N LYS A 25 70.33 98.23 -15.68
CA LYS A 25 71.08 97.08 -15.11
C LYS A 25 70.69 96.79 -13.65
N SER A 26 70.29 97.81 -12.89
CA SER A 26 69.83 97.65 -11.50
C SER A 26 68.39 97.10 -11.38
N LYS A 27 67.61 97.12 -12.47
CA LYS A 27 66.22 96.64 -12.47
C LYS A 27 66.17 95.12 -12.54
N THR A 28 65.69 94.48 -11.46
CA THR A 28 65.42 93.04 -11.42
C THR A 28 64.10 92.70 -12.10
N THR A 29 64.01 91.52 -12.70
CA THR A 29 62.78 91.01 -13.33
C THR A 29 62.38 89.66 -12.77
N VAL A 30 61.08 89.36 -12.80
CA VAL A 30 60.52 88.04 -12.45
C VAL A 30 59.77 87.51 -13.65
N THR A 31 60.06 86.27 -14.05
CA THR A 31 59.41 85.58 -15.18
C THR A 31 58.51 84.48 -14.64
N GLN A 32 57.35 84.31 -15.27
CA GLN A 32 56.42 83.25 -14.94
C GLN A 32 56.95 81.88 -15.36
N GLY A 33 56.94 80.92 -14.43
CA GLY A 33 57.18 79.49 -14.72
C GLY A 33 55.87 78.69 -14.80
N GLU A 34 55.97 77.37 -15.03
CA GLU A 34 54.81 76.47 -14.99
C GLU A 34 54.12 76.51 -13.61
N ASN A 35 52.79 76.39 -13.58
CA ASN A 35 51.94 76.47 -12.38
C ASN A 35 51.98 77.80 -11.61
N ILE A 36 52.80 78.77 -12.02
CA ILE A 36 52.91 80.09 -11.40
C ILE A 36 52.22 81.13 -12.28
N VAL A 37 51.69 82.20 -11.67
CA VAL A 37 51.20 83.42 -12.31
C VAL A 37 51.96 84.59 -11.71
N VAL A 38 52.53 85.45 -12.56
CA VAL A 38 53.23 86.68 -12.12
C VAL A 38 52.50 87.89 -12.65
N THR A 39 51.99 88.73 -11.75
CA THR A 39 51.32 90.00 -12.09
C THR A 39 52.24 91.16 -11.73
N SER A 40 52.72 91.88 -12.74
CA SER A 40 53.55 93.08 -12.54
C SER A 40 52.70 94.30 -12.18
N GLY A 41 53.15 95.09 -11.21
CA GLY A 41 52.59 96.37 -10.82
C GLY A 41 53.67 97.41 -10.55
N THR A 42 53.26 98.64 -10.25
CA THR A 42 54.17 99.73 -9.83
C THR A 42 53.76 100.18 -8.43
N ASN A 43 54.73 100.30 -7.53
CA ASN A 43 54.52 100.80 -6.19
C ASN A 43 54.33 102.32 -6.19
N ALA A 44 53.82 102.88 -5.09
CA ALA A 44 53.62 104.31 -4.95
C ALA A 44 54.92 105.14 -5.08
N ASP A 45 56.08 104.53 -4.80
CA ASP A 45 57.41 105.15 -4.91
C ASP A 45 58.03 105.01 -6.32
N GLY A 46 57.29 104.45 -7.29
CA GLY A 46 57.76 104.23 -8.66
C GLY A 46 58.60 102.97 -8.87
N SER A 47 58.87 102.18 -7.83
CA SER A 47 59.54 100.89 -7.96
C SER A 47 58.61 99.81 -8.55
N ALA A 48 59.18 98.76 -9.16
CA ALA A 48 58.41 97.65 -9.72
C ALA A 48 57.97 96.67 -8.61
N ASN A 49 56.74 96.17 -8.70
CA ASN A 49 56.22 95.09 -7.86
C ASN A 49 55.88 93.88 -8.73
N TYR A 50 56.08 92.67 -8.21
CA TYR A 50 55.73 91.43 -8.87
C TYR A 50 54.97 90.53 -7.89
N GLN A 51 53.65 90.43 -8.06
CA GLN A 51 52.83 89.52 -7.27
C GLN A 51 52.89 88.12 -7.90
N VAL A 52 53.40 87.16 -7.14
CA VAL A 52 53.54 85.76 -7.57
C VAL A 52 52.48 84.92 -6.86
N ALA A 53 51.68 84.19 -7.63
CA ALA A 53 50.65 83.28 -7.14
C ALA A 53 50.70 81.95 -7.89
N THR A 54 50.06 80.90 -7.38
CA THR A 54 49.82 79.69 -8.17
C THR A 54 48.70 79.96 -9.19
N ALA A 55 48.75 79.27 -10.32
CA ALA A 55 47.62 79.21 -11.24
C ALA A 55 46.41 78.55 -10.55
N LYS A 56 45.20 78.81 -11.05
CA LYS A 56 43.97 78.16 -10.56
C LYS A 56 43.95 76.68 -10.93
N ASP A 57 44.35 76.39 -12.16
CA ASP A 57 44.59 75.04 -12.66
C ASP A 57 46.09 74.80 -12.67
N VAL A 58 46.51 73.78 -11.95
CA VAL A 58 47.91 73.38 -11.84
C VAL A 58 48.03 71.95 -12.33
N LYS A 59 49.14 71.67 -13.03
CA LYS A 59 49.46 70.34 -13.51
C LYS A 59 50.65 69.81 -12.73
N PHE A 60 50.43 68.69 -12.06
CA PHE A 60 51.48 67.92 -11.42
C PHE A 60 51.42 66.50 -11.97
N ASP A 61 52.59 65.93 -12.27
CA ASP A 61 52.67 64.52 -12.63
C ASP A 61 52.38 63.63 -11.40
N LYS A 62 52.70 64.14 -10.20
CA LYS A 62 52.51 63.45 -8.93
C LYS A 62 52.32 64.44 -7.79
N VAL A 63 51.34 64.20 -6.93
CA VAL A 63 51.11 64.96 -5.69
C VAL A 63 51.23 64.01 -4.51
N THR A 64 52.07 64.35 -3.54
CA THR A 64 52.27 63.56 -2.32
C THR A 64 51.87 64.40 -1.11
N VAL A 65 50.95 63.88 -0.29
CA VAL A 65 50.49 64.50 0.95
C VAL A 65 50.62 63.46 2.07
N GLY A 66 51.69 63.59 2.87
CA GLY A 66 52.07 62.52 3.80
C GLY A 66 52.34 61.22 3.05
N ASN A 67 51.60 60.16 3.41
CA ASN A 67 51.69 58.86 2.73
C ASN A 67 50.80 58.76 1.48
N VAL A 68 49.86 59.69 1.30
CA VAL A 68 48.90 59.65 0.19
C VAL A 68 49.55 60.19 -1.08
N VAL A 69 49.43 59.43 -2.16
CA VAL A 69 50.02 59.77 -3.45
C VAL A 69 48.96 59.70 -4.54
N THR A 70 48.73 60.83 -5.21
CA THR A 70 47.99 60.90 -6.47
C THR A 70 49.00 60.86 -7.61
N ASP A 71 48.98 59.78 -8.40
CA ASP A 71 49.93 59.53 -9.46
C ASP A 71 49.26 59.68 -10.84
N GLY A 72 49.64 60.71 -11.57
CA GLY A 72 49.07 61.02 -12.89
C GLY A 72 49.44 60.01 -13.98
N THR A 73 50.48 59.19 -13.78
CA THR A 73 50.90 58.15 -14.74
C THR A 73 50.01 56.91 -14.62
N THR A 74 49.70 56.48 -13.39
CA THR A 74 48.88 55.29 -13.15
C THR A 74 47.39 55.60 -12.97
N GLY A 75 47.03 56.86 -12.73
CA GLY A 75 45.68 57.29 -12.35
C GLY A 75 45.26 56.83 -10.95
N LYS A 76 46.18 56.23 -10.17
CA LYS A 76 45.88 55.68 -8.85
C LYS A 76 46.05 56.74 -7.76
N ILE A 77 45.20 56.65 -6.76
CA ILE A 77 45.41 57.26 -5.44
C ILE A 77 45.85 56.12 -4.51
N SER A 78 47.07 56.23 -3.99
CA SER A 78 47.71 55.18 -3.18
C SER A 78 48.11 55.71 -1.80
N GLY A 79 48.40 54.81 -0.87
CA GLY A 79 48.77 55.15 0.50
C GLY A 79 47.59 55.51 1.43
N LEU A 80 46.35 55.28 0.97
CA LEU A 80 45.16 55.38 1.80
C LEU A 80 45.14 54.27 2.85
N THR A 81 45.06 54.66 4.13
CA THR A 81 44.65 53.76 5.20
C THR A 81 43.21 53.31 4.98
N ALA A 82 42.77 52.24 5.66
CA ALA A 82 41.36 51.88 5.62
C ALA A 82 40.54 53.05 6.17
N GLY A 83 39.58 53.53 5.39
CA GLY A 83 38.66 54.58 5.82
C GLY A 83 37.55 54.01 6.69
N ASP A 84 36.87 54.85 7.47
CA ASP A 84 35.74 54.38 8.26
C ASP A 84 34.56 53.96 7.36
N VAL A 85 33.95 52.81 7.64
CA VAL A 85 32.75 52.32 6.93
C VAL A 85 31.55 52.50 7.85
N SER A 86 30.88 53.64 7.72
CA SER A 86 29.68 53.98 8.49
C SER A 86 28.73 54.85 7.66
N ALA A 87 27.47 54.94 8.07
CA ALA A 87 26.45 55.69 7.34
C ALA A 87 26.75 57.20 7.21
N SER A 88 27.59 57.75 8.09
CA SER A 88 27.99 59.17 8.08
C SER A 88 29.43 59.38 7.59
N SER A 89 30.12 58.32 7.17
CA SER A 89 31.51 58.45 6.74
C SER A 89 31.61 59.21 5.41
N THR A 90 32.62 60.07 5.33
CA THR A 90 33.05 60.74 4.11
C THR A 90 34.45 60.31 3.69
N ASP A 91 34.99 59.28 4.35
CA ASP A 91 36.33 58.78 4.08
C ASP A 91 36.39 58.03 2.75
N ALA A 92 37.54 58.14 2.07
CA ALA A 92 37.85 57.26 0.97
C ALA A 92 38.19 55.86 1.50
N ILE A 93 37.62 54.82 0.90
CA ILE A 93 37.98 53.42 1.18
C ILE A 93 39.08 52.95 0.25
N ASN A 94 39.85 51.95 0.68
CA ASN A 94 40.86 51.32 -0.17
C ASN A 94 40.43 49.92 -0.65
N GLY A 95 41.21 49.35 -1.57
CA GLY A 95 40.89 48.05 -2.18
C GLY A 95 40.80 46.88 -1.19
N SER A 96 41.50 46.95 -0.05
CA SER A 96 41.44 45.88 0.96
C SER A 96 40.05 45.77 1.60
N GLN A 97 39.36 46.89 1.79
CA GLN A 97 38.02 46.92 2.38
C GLN A 97 36.97 46.37 1.42
N LEU A 98 37.05 46.73 0.13
CA LEU A 98 36.17 46.19 -0.89
C LEU A 98 36.42 44.68 -1.11
N ASN A 99 37.68 44.25 -1.10
CA ASN A 99 38.04 42.83 -1.20
C ASN A 99 37.50 42.02 -0.01
N ALA A 100 37.63 42.54 1.22
CA ALA A 100 37.08 41.91 2.41
C ALA A 100 35.55 41.75 2.31
N GLN A 101 34.85 42.75 1.76
CA GLN A 101 33.42 42.65 1.49
C GLN A 101 33.08 41.54 0.48
N GLY A 102 33.85 41.40 -0.61
CA GLY A 102 33.67 40.35 -1.61
C GLY A 102 33.91 38.94 -1.06
N GLU A 103 34.98 38.73 -0.29
CA GLU A 103 35.24 37.47 0.43
C GLU A 103 34.14 37.18 1.46
N GLY A 104 33.61 38.22 2.14
CA GLY A 104 32.47 38.08 3.05
C GLY A 104 31.23 37.52 2.35
N ILE A 105 30.87 38.05 1.18
CA ILE A 105 29.72 37.56 0.40
C ILE A 105 29.96 36.11 -0.08
N LYS A 106 31.17 35.80 -0.58
CA LYS A 106 31.56 34.43 -0.95
C LYS A 106 31.34 33.45 0.19
N ASN A 107 31.70 33.83 1.43
CA ASN A 107 31.52 32.99 2.60
C ASN A 107 30.05 32.82 3.01
N ILE A 108 29.21 33.84 2.82
CA ILE A 108 27.76 33.76 3.06
C ILE A 108 27.11 32.79 2.08
N ILE A 109 27.47 32.83 0.80
CA ILE A 109 26.96 31.89 -0.21
C ILE A 109 27.53 30.48 0.05
N GLY A 110 28.81 30.39 0.42
CA GLY A 110 29.49 29.15 0.81
C GLY A 110 29.76 28.20 -0.35
N GLY A 111 30.00 26.93 -0.03
CA GLY A 111 30.24 25.87 -1.01
C GLY A 111 31.40 26.18 -1.97
N SER A 112 31.17 25.93 -3.27
CA SER A 112 32.16 26.16 -4.34
C SER A 112 32.18 27.61 -4.86
N THR A 113 31.73 28.60 -4.07
CA THR A 113 31.72 30.00 -4.52
C THR A 113 33.14 30.52 -4.70
N VAL A 114 33.40 31.10 -5.86
CA VAL A 114 34.65 31.78 -6.20
C VAL A 114 34.39 33.28 -6.30
N TYR A 115 35.22 34.08 -5.64
CA TYR A 115 35.26 35.52 -5.78
C TYR A 115 36.48 35.90 -6.63
N ASP A 116 36.27 36.65 -7.70
CA ASP A 116 37.33 37.26 -8.48
C ASP A 116 37.56 38.70 -8.01
N PRO A 117 38.69 38.99 -7.33
CA PRO A 117 38.96 40.32 -6.79
C PRO A 117 39.32 41.37 -7.85
N ILE A 118 39.59 40.96 -9.10
CA ILE A 118 39.90 41.87 -10.20
C ILE A 118 38.62 42.40 -10.82
N THR A 119 37.66 41.52 -11.10
CA THR A 119 36.38 41.88 -11.74
C THR A 119 35.27 42.17 -10.75
N GLY A 120 35.41 41.73 -9.49
CA GLY A 120 34.36 41.77 -8.48
C GLY A 120 33.31 40.67 -8.63
N ALA A 121 33.48 39.76 -9.61
CA ALA A 121 32.50 38.73 -9.90
C ALA A 121 32.47 37.63 -8.84
N LEU A 122 31.27 37.12 -8.55
CA LEU A 122 31.04 35.93 -7.74
C LEU A 122 30.46 34.85 -8.65
N THR A 123 31.09 33.67 -8.65
CA THR A 123 30.62 32.51 -9.42
C THR A 123 30.44 31.30 -8.52
N ASN A 124 29.40 30.52 -8.76
CA ASN A 124 29.16 29.23 -8.13
C ASN A 124 28.50 28.34 -9.19
N THR A 125 28.70 27.03 -9.09
CA THR A 125 28.16 26.04 -10.04
C THR A 125 27.29 24.99 -9.38
N ASN A 126 27.14 25.06 -8.05
CA ASN A 126 26.50 24.03 -7.25
C ASN A 126 26.07 24.56 -5.87
N ILE A 127 25.30 25.65 -5.83
CA ILE A 127 24.83 26.25 -4.58
C ILE A 127 24.02 25.21 -3.80
N GLY A 128 24.43 24.89 -2.57
CA GLY A 128 23.74 23.91 -1.73
C GLY A 128 23.72 22.48 -2.27
N GLY A 129 24.53 22.14 -3.29
CA GLY A 129 24.53 20.79 -3.87
C GLY A 129 23.44 20.54 -4.91
N THR A 130 22.71 21.57 -5.36
CA THR A 130 21.56 21.42 -6.28
C THR A 130 21.93 21.33 -7.77
N GLY A 131 23.20 21.57 -8.12
CA GLY A 131 23.67 21.73 -9.49
C GLY A 131 23.42 23.11 -10.10
N GLU A 132 22.93 24.07 -9.31
CA GLU A 132 22.53 25.40 -9.80
C GLU A 132 23.55 26.50 -9.44
N SER A 133 23.65 27.51 -10.31
CA SER A 133 24.61 28.61 -10.19
C SER A 133 24.06 29.88 -9.54
N THR A 134 22.75 29.94 -9.27
CA THR A 134 22.08 31.09 -8.64
C THR A 134 21.25 30.63 -7.43
N ILE A 135 21.09 31.52 -6.45
CA ILE A 135 20.35 31.22 -5.22
C ILE A 135 18.87 30.93 -5.54
N ASP A 136 18.27 31.68 -6.46
CA ASP A 136 16.85 31.50 -6.82
C ASP A 136 16.59 30.13 -7.45
N GLU A 137 17.38 29.72 -8.45
CA GLU A 137 17.23 28.40 -9.08
C GLU A 137 17.56 27.26 -8.10
N ALA A 138 18.56 27.43 -7.22
CA ALA A 138 18.85 26.44 -6.17
C ALA A 138 17.66 26.24 -5.22
N ILE A 139 17.04 27.34 -4.75
CA ILE A 139 15.85 27.29 -3.88
C ILE A 139 14.65 26.70 -4.63
N LYS A 140 14.47 27.05 -5.90
CA LYS A 140 13.40 26.51 -6.75
C LYS A 140 13.56 25.01 -6.98
N ASN A 141 14.78 24.52 -7.17
CA ASN A 141 15.10 23.10 -7.28
C ASN A 141 14.73 22.36 -5.98
N VAL A 142 15.16 22.89 -4.81
CA VAL A 142 14.78 22.36 -3.49
C VAL A 142 13.26 22.36 -3.29
N ASN A 143 12.58 23.45 -3.63
CA ASN A 143 11.12 23.52 -3.54
C ASN A 143 10.44 22.52 -4.46
N THR A 144 10.96 22.29 -5.66
CA THR A 144 10.42 21.27 -6.58
C THR A 144 10.56 19.88 -5.98
N ALA A 145 11.75 19.54 -5.47
CA ALA A 145 12.00 18.25 -4.84
C ALA A 145 11.15 18.03 -3.58
N ALA A 146 11.12 19.02 -2.68
CA ALA A 146 10.33 18.97 -1.45
C ALA A 146 8.82 18.87 -1.72
N ASN A 147 8.34 19.42 -2.85
CA ASN A 147 6.93 19.40 -3.22
C ASN A 147 6.55 18.32 -4.24
N ALA A 148 7.47 17.43 -4.64
CA ALA A 148 7.20 16.43 -5.66
C ALA A 148 6.10 15.43 -5.26
N GLY A 149 6.05 15.07 -3.98
CA GLY A 149 5.16 14.01 -3.49
C GLY A 149 5.57 12.61 -3.95
N TRP A 150 4.65 11.66 -3.86
CA TRP A 150 4.83 10.29 -4.32
C TRP A 150 3.55 9.76 -4.98
N ASN A 151 3.71 8.93 -6.01
CA ASN A 151 2.59 8.40 -6.79
C ASN A 151 2.06 7.07 -6.23
N VAL A 152 0.73 6.95 -6.12
CA VAL A 152 0.00 5.72 -5.78
C VAL A 152 -0.79 5.26 -6.98
N THR A 153 -0.69 3.96 -7.33
CA THR A 153 -1.47 3.35 -8.41
C THR A 153 -2.23 2.11 -7.95
N GLY A 154 -3.53 2.06 -8.26
CA GLY A 154 -4.38 0.90 -8.01
C GLY A 154 -4.52 0.04 -9.26
N THR A 155 -3.93 -1.16 -9.27
CA THR A 155 -4.02 -2.15 -10.37
C THR A 155 -3.69 -1.60 -11.77
N GLY A 156 -2.81 -0.59 -11.84
CA GLY A 156 -2.36 0.02 -13.09
C GLY A 156 -3.40 0.89 -13.83
N LYS A 157 -4.56 1.19 -13.24
CA LYS A 157 -5.62 2.00 -13.89
C LYS A 157 -5.69 3.42 -13.35
N ASN A 158 -5.85 3.56 -12.04
CA ASN A 158 -5.99 4.87 -11.40
C ASN A 158 -4.67 5.24 -10.72
N SER A 159 -4.17 6.44 -10.99
CA SER A 159 -2.99 7.02 -10.35
C SER A 159 -3.35 8.32 -9.63
N ALA A 160 -2.74 8.56 -8.49
CA ALA A 160 -2.79 9.82 -7.77
C ALA A 160 -1.41 10.18 -7.26
N ASN A 161 -1.00 11.44 -7.42
CA ASN A 161 0.17 11.96 -6.73
C ASN A 161 -0.25 12.46 -5.35
N ILE A 162 0.39 11.97 -4.30
CA ILE A 162 0.22 12.42 -2.93
C ILE A 162 1.32 13.43 -2.64
N GLY A 163 0.98 14.71 -2.74
CA GLY A 163 1.89 15.82 -2.44
C GLY A 163 2.23 15.92 -0.93
N PRO A 164 3.07 16.89 -0.55
CA PRO A 164 3.36 17.16 0.85
C PRO A 164 2.08 17.44 1.63
N ASN A 165 1.93 16.82 2.80
CA ASN A 165 0.71 16.84 3.62
C ASN A 165 -0.53 16.21 2.98
N GLY A 166 -0.41 15.62 1.79
CA GLY A 166 -1.44 14.78 1.20
C GLY A 166 -1.69 13.55 2.07
N LYS A 167 -2.92 13.06 2.08
CA LYS A 167 -3.30 11.84 2.80
C LYS A 167 -3.66 10.74 1.82
N LEU A 168 -3.09 9.56 2.00
CA LEU A 168 -3.59 8.34 1.41
C LEU A 168 -4.57 7.71 2.40
N ASP A 169 -5.81 7.57 1.99
CA ASP A 169 -6.81 6.79 2.71
C ASP A 169 -6.93 5.40 2.05
N VAL A 170 -6.71 4.35 2.83
CA VAL A 170 -6.81 2.96 2.37
C VAL A 170 -8.00 2.35 3.11
N ALA A 171 -9.12 2.22 2.40
CA ALA A 171 -10.37 1.74 2.98
C ALA A 171 -10.76 0.36 2.41
N GLY A 172 -11.23 -0.52 3.29
CA GLY A 172 -12.03 -1.68 2.91
C GLY A 172 -13.44 -1.22 2.56
N THR A 173 -13.97 -1.65 1.41
CA THR A 173 -15.31 -1.25 0.96
C THR A 173 -16.44 -2.07 1.61
N ASN A 174 -16.10 -3.10 2.38
CA ASN A 174 -17.04 -3.96 3.10
C ASN A 174 -16.45 -4.39 4.45
N SER A 175 -17.27 -5.05 5.27
CA SER A 175 -16.91 -5.53 6.60
C SER A 175 -15.91 -6.70 6.61
N ASN A 176 -15.63 -7.32 5.47
CA ASN A 176 -14.76 -8.49 5.39
C ASN A 176 -13.27 -8.11 5.40
N ILE A 177 -12.92 -6.87 5.04
CA ILE A 177 -11.54 -6.39 5.04
C ILE A 177 -11.43 -5.22 6.00
N THR A 178 -10.57 -5.38 7.00
CA THR A 178 -10.19 -4.29 7.91
C THR A 178 -8.86 -3.72 7.47
N VAL A 179 -8.72 -2.40 7.61
CA VAL A 179 -7.46 -1.68 7.38
C VAL A 179 -7.20 -0.82 8.60
N SER A 180 -6.03 -1.00 9.21
CA SER A 180 -5.62 -0.24 10.40
C SER A 180 -4.20 0.30 10.22
N GLN A 181 -4.01 1.59 10.49
CA GLN A 181 -2.68 2.17 10.61
C GLN A 181 -2.21 1.99 12.06
N THR A 182 -1.09 1.29 12.26
CA THR A 182 -0.56 0.95 13.59
C THR A 182 0.88 1.42 13.80
N GLY A 183 1.48 2.04 12.78
CA GLY A 183 2.84 2.60 12.85
C GLY A 183 2.86 4.02 13.40
N THR A 184 4.03 4.64 13.38
CA THR A 184 4.26 6.01 13.86
C THR A 184 4.60 6.96 12.72
N ASP A 185 4.79 8.24 13.03
CA ASP A 185 5.37 9.20 12.10
C ASP A 185 6.74 8.68 11.61
N ASP A 186 7.01 8.88 10.32
CA ASP A 186 8.17 8.38 9.58
C ASP A 186 8.36 6.85 9.52
N ASP A 187 7.48 6.05 10.14
CA ASP A 187 7.46 4.58 10.05
C ASP A 187 6.01 4.05 10.04
N ALA A 188 5.25 4.50 9.05
CA ALA A 188 3.85 4.11 8.91
C ALA A 188 3.71 2.62 8.57
N LYS A 189 2.87 1.91 9.33
CA LYS A 189 2.51 0.51 9.09
C LYS A 189 1.01 0.40 8.83
N LEU A 190 0.64 -0.27 7.74
CA LEU A 190 -0.74 -0.64 7.45
C LEU A 190 -0.92 -2.14 7.68
N GLU A 191 -1.88 -2.49 8.53
CA GLU A 191 -2.34 -3.84 8.73
C GLU A 191 -3.64 -4.04 7.95
N ILE A 192 -3.62 -5.01 7.03
CA ILE A 192 -4.78 -5.38 6.21
C ILE A 192 -5.12 -6.82 6.58
N ALA A 193 -6.29 -7.03 7.16
CA ALA A 193 -6.72 -8.33 7.66
C ALA A 193 -8.12 -8.67 7.18
N LEU A 194 -8.36 -9.97 6.96
CA LEU A 194 -9.70 -10.51 6.82
C LEU A 194 -10.40 -10.51 8.18
N ALA A 195 -11.69 -10.22 8.19
CA ALA A 195 -12.52 -10.47 9.36
C ALA A 195 -12.61 -11.97 9.66
N ASP A 196 -12.71 -12.33 10.95
CA ASP A 196 -12.85 -13.73 11.38
C ASP A 196 -14.09 -14.40 10.77
N ASN A 197 -15.17 -13.62 10.64
CA ASN A 197 -16.39 -14.04 9.95
C ASN A 197 -16.52 -13.28 8.64
N LEU A 198 -16.78 -14.01 7.56
CA LEU A 198 -17.00 -13.44 6.24
C LEU A 198 -18.50 -13.33 5.96
N ASP A 199 -18.95 -12.11 5.70
CA ASP A 199 -20.27 -11.82 5.16
C ASP A 199 -20.19 -11.83 3.63
N VAL A 200 -20.48 -12.98 3.05
CA VAL A 200 -20.42 -13.21 1.60
C VAL A 200 -21.67 -13.96 1.16
N THR A 201 -22.20 -13.61 -0.02
CA THR A 201 -23.39 -14.30 -0.57
C THR A 201 -23.11 -15.75 -0.92
N SER A 202 -21.88 -16.05 -1.38
CA SER A 202 -21.44 -17.41 -1.63
C SER A 202 -19.93 -17.54 -1.55
N VAL A 203 -19.47 -18.74 -1.20
CA VAL A 203 -18.09 -19.20 -1.35
C VAL A 203 -18.08 -20.32 -2.37
N LYS A 204 -17.37 -20.14 -3.48
CA LYS A 204 -17.14 -21.19 -4.47
C LYS A 204 -15.74 -21.76 -4.33
N ALA A 205 -15.65 -23.05 -4.00
CA ALA A 205 -14.41 -23.80 -3.90
C ALA A 205 -14.47 -24.99 -4.88
N GLY A 206 -14.06 -24.77 -6.13
CA GLY A 206 -14.21 -25.75 -7.20
C GLY A 206 -15.67 -26.01 -7.54
N ASP A 207 -16.10 -27.27 -7.45
CA ASP A 207 -17.49 -27.70 -7.66
C ASP A 207 -18.37 -27.55 -6.40
N SER A 208 -17.78 -27.20 -5.25
CA SER A 208 -18.53 -26.95 -4.02
C SER A 208 -18.92 -25.48 -3.91
N THR A 209 -20.18 -25.21 -3.59
CA THR A 209 -20.67 -23.85 -3.32
C THR A 209 -21.34 -23.84 -1.95
N LEU A 210 -20.87 -22.98 -1.05
CA LEU A 210 -21.58 -22.63 0.17
C LEU A 210 -22.31 -21.32 -0.06
N ASP A 211 -23.64 -21.35 -0.04
CA ASP A 211 -24.48 -20.17 -0.21
C ASP A 211 -25.64 -20.16 0.80
N THR A 212 -26.62 -19.27 0.59
CA THR A 212 -27.79 -19.12 1.47
C THR A 212 -28.65 -20.40 1.61
N THR A 213 -28.46 -21.40 0.76
CA THR A 213 -29.18 -22.68 0.76
C THR A 213 -28.39 -23.81 1.44
N GLY A 214 -27.12 -23.59 1.80
CA GLY A 214 -26.23 -24.57 2.42
C GLY A 214 -24.98 -24.86 1.58
N LEU A 215 -24.26 -25.93 1.93
CA LEU A 215 -23.14 -26.45 1.16
C LEU A 215 -23.66 -27.43 0.11
N THR A 216 -23.50 -27.07 -1.16
CA THR A 216 -23.72 -27.98 -2.28
C THR A 216 -22.41 -28.65 -2.65
N VAL A 217 -22.41 -29.99 -2.73
CA VAL A 217 -21.29 -30.81 -3.23
C VAL A 217 -21.76 -31.59 -4.47
N GLY A 218 -21.18 -31.28 -5.64
CA GLY A 218 -21.48 -31.97 -6.90
C GLY A 218 -21.48 -31.02 -8.11
N ALA A 219 -21.44 -31.58 -9.33
CA ALA A 219 -21.57 -30.78 -10.55
C ALA A 219 -23.02 -30.30 -10.71
N ALA A 220 -23.23 -29.09 -11.25
CA ALA A 220 -24.55 -28.47 -11.43
C ALA A 220 -25.56 -29.30 -12.25
N ALA A 221 -25.10 -30.28 -13.02
CA ALA A 221 -25.91 -31.19 -13.83
C ALA A 221 -25.87 -32.66 -13.37
N GLY A 222 -25.38 -32.93 -12.15
CA GLY A 222 -25.30 -34.26 -11.54
C GLY A 222 -26.07 -34.37 -10.21
N PRO A 223 -26.04 -35.54 -9.55
CA PRO A 223 -26.59 -35.70 -8.21
C PRO A 223 -25.89 -34.72 -7.26
N GLN A 224 -26.66 -33.87 -6.59
CA GLN A 224 -26.14 -32.89 -5.65
C GLN A 224 -26.47 -33.31 -4.22
N THR A 225 -25.48 -33.24 -3.33
CA THR A 225 -25.71 -33.35 -1.88
C THR A 225 -25.71 -31.95 -1.30
N THR A 226 -26.83 -31.53 -0.72
CA THR A 226 -26.93 -30.26 0.02
C THR A 226 -26.82 -30.54 1.52
N ILE A 227 -25.85 -29.92 2.18
CA ILE A 227 -25.66 -29.96 3.63
C ILE A 227 -26.11 -28.60 4.17
N THR A 228 -27.16 -28.57 4.97
CA THR A 228 -27.72 -27.34 5.53
C THR A 228 -27.08 -27.02 6.90
N LYS A 229 -27.45 -25.88 7.50
CA LYS A 229 -26.98 -25.47 8.84
C LYS A 229 -27.28 -26.48 9.95
N ASP A 230 -28.22 -27.38 9.72
CA ASP A 230 -28.62 -28.40 10.69
C ASP A 230 -27.92 -29.76 10.40
N GLY A 231 -27.12 -29.88 9.32
CA GLY A 231 -26.48 -31.11 8.84
C GLY A 231 -27.07 -31.61 7.51
N ILE A 232 -27.06 -32.92 7.26
CA ILE A 232 -28.03 -33.50 6.30
C ILE A 232 -29.39 -33.42 7.02
N VAL A 233 -30.09 -32.30 6.86
CA VAL A 233 -31.37 -32.07 7.51
C VAL A 233 -32.41 -31.81 6.46
N THR A 234 -32.93 -32.95 6.03
CA THR A 234 -34.36 -33.18 5.99
C THR A 234 -34.58 -34.47 6.77
N ASP A 235 -35.77 -34.73 7.30
CA ASP A 235 -36.14 -35.95 8.04
C ASP A 235 -35.97 -37.28 7.24
N ALA A 236 -35.24 -37.25 6.12
CA ALA A 236 -34.90 -38.37 5.26
C ALA A 236 -33.54 -38.11 4.55
N VAL A 237 -32.73 -39.17 4.43
CA VAL A 237 -31.62 -39.27 3.47
C VAL A 237 -32.23 -39.80 2.16
N THR A 238 -32.53 -38.91 1.21
CA THR A 238 -33.12 -39.29 -0.08
C THR A 238 -32.03 -39.44 -1.16
N GLY A 239 -32.37 -40.07 -2.30
CA GLY A 239 -31.45 -40.20 -3.42
C GLY A 239 -30.42 -41.34 -3.32
N LEU A 240 -30.56 -42.22 -2.31
CA LEU A 240 -29.80 -43.46 -2.24
C LEU A 240 -30.17 -44.36 -3.43
N ASN A 241 -29.16 -44.85 -4.16
CA ASN A 241 -29.35 -45.62 -5.39
C ASN A 241 -29.51 -47.14 -5.15
N ASN A 242 -29.29 -47.63 -3.93
CA ASN A 242 -29.41 -49.04 -3.59
C ASN A 242 -30.86 -49.41 -3.26
N THR A 243 -31.73 -49.50 -4.26
CA THR A 243 -33.17 -49.72 -4.04
C THR A 243 -33.60 -51.19 -4.09
N THR A 244 -32.71 -52.13 -4.44
CA THR A 244 -33.04 -53.54 -4.64
C THR A 244 -32.23 -54.48 -3.75
N LEU A 245 -32.80 -55.64 -3.44
CA LEU A 245 -32.09 -56.74 -2.79
C LEU A 245 -31.29 -57.56 -3.81
N GLY A 246 -30.13 -58.08 -3.40
CA GLY A 246 -29.37 -59.06 -4.21
C GLY A 246 -28.42 -58.48 -5.26
N GLY A 247 -28.16 -57.18 -5.25
CA GLY A 247 -27.09 -56.59 -6.08
C GLY A 247 -25.71 -57.16 -5.74
N ALA A 248 -24.76 -57.09 -6.68
CA ALA A 248 -23.43 -57.71 -6.56
C ALA A 248 -22.64 -57.29 -5.30
N THR A 249 -22.91 -56.09 -4.76
CA THR A 249 -22.26 -55.56 -3.54
C THR A 249 -23.22 -55.41 -2.35
N PHE A 250 -24.36 -56.09 -2.38
CA PHE A 250 -25.31 -56.10 -1.27
C PHE A 250 -24.66 -56.72 -0.02
N ALA A 251 -24.88 -56.11 1.15
CA ALA A 251 -24.32 -56.52 2.45
C ALA A 251 -22.77 -56.58 2.55
N GLN A 252 -22.04 -55.96 1.62
CA GLN A 252 -20.57 -55.95 1.61
C GLN A 252 -19.97 -54.57 1.88
N ASP A 253 -20.64 -53.50 1.44
CA ASP A 253 -20.06 -52.15 1.42
C ASP A 253 -20.44 -51.28 2.64
N GLY A 254 -21.15 -51.80 3.64
CA GLY A 254 -21.56 -51.05 4.84
C GLY A 254 -22.50 -49.86 4.58
N ARG A 255 -23.27 -49.89 3.48
CA ARG A 255 -24.23 -48.84 3.09
C ARG A 255 -25.49 -48.86 3.95
N ALA A 256 -26.14 -47.69 4.11
CA ALA A 256 -27.49 -47.61 4.66
C ALA A 256 -28.50 -48.33 3.74
N ALA A 257 -29.52 -48.99 4.31
CA ALA A 257 -30.60 -49.60 3.54
C ALA A 257 -31.67 -48.56 3.18
N THR A 258 -32.26 -48.66 1.98
CA THR A 258 -33.40 -47.81 1.59
C THR A 258 -34.73 -48.39 2.06
N GLU A 259 -35.78 -47.56 2.09
CA GLU A 259 -37.15 -48.00 2.37
C GLU A 259 -37.58 -49.11 1.40
N GLU A 260 -37.19 -49.02 0.12
CA GLU A 260 -37.48 -50.05 -0.87
C GLU A 260 -36.78 -51.38 -0.55
N GLN A 261 -35.51 -51.37 -0.10
CA GLN A 261 -34.81 -52.59 0.30
C GLN A 261 -35.43 -53.23 1.53
N LEU A 262 -35.80 -52.44 2.54
CA LEU A 262 -36.47 -52.93 3.74
C LEU A 262 -37.83 -53.52 3.38
N ASN A 263 -38.63 -52.80 2.58
CA ASN A 263 -39.94 -53.27 2.14
C ASN A 263 -39.84 -54.53 1.27
N ALA A 264 -38.86 -54.62 0.38
CA ALA A 264 -38.61 -55.83 -0.41
C ALA A 264 -38.24 -57.05 0.47
N SER A 265 -37.47 -56.83 1.55
CA SER A 265 -37.15 -57.88 2.51
C SER A 265 -38.41 -58.38 3.22
N GLN A 266 -39.33 -57.48 3.54
CA GLN A 266 -40.59 -57.80 4.21
C GLN A 266 -41.60 -58.48 3.27
N ASN A 267 -41.63 -58.11 1.98
CA ASN A 267 -42.39 -58.86 0.96
C ASN A 267 -41.91 -60.31 0.82
N ASN A 268 -40.60 -60.54 0.93
CA ASN A 268 -40.06 -61.90 0.91
C ASN A 268 -40.55 -62.69 2.13
N LEU A 269 -40.59 -62.06 3.32
CA LEU A 269 -41.15 -62.68 4.52
C LEU A 269 -42.66 -62.97 4.37
N GLU A 270 -43.45 -62.03 3.85
CA GLU A 270 -44.87 -62.24 3.52
C GLU A 270 -45.07 -63.46 2.63
N THR A 271 -44.28 -63.58 1.57
CA THR A 271 -44.35 -64.71 0.62
C THR A 271 -44.00 -66.03 1.31
N ILE A 272 -42.99 -66.05 2.18
CA ILE A 272 -42.57 -67.25 2.92
C ILE A 272 -43.65 -67.70 3.91
N LEU A 273 -44.32 -66.75 4.58
CA LEU A 273 -45.40 -67.06 5.52
C LEU A 273 -46.67 -67.53 4.80
N GLY A 274 -46.97 -66.98 3.63
CA GLY A 274 -48.11 -67.36 2.79
C GLY A 274 -49.47 -67.05 3.43
N GLY A 275 -50.53 -67.64 2.87
CA GLY A 275 -51.91 -67.44 3.36
C GLY A 275 -52.34 -65.97 3.33
N ASN A 276 -52.84 -65.47 4.46
CA ASN A 276 -53.24 -64.06 4.62
C ASN A 276 -52.14 -63.18 5.24
N ALA A 277 -50.86 -63.56 5.09
CA ALA A 277 -49.78 -62.64 5.41
C ALA A 277 -49.88 -61.38 4.55
N THR A 278 -49.61 -60.21 5.13
CA THR A 278 -49.61 -58.93 4.41
C THR A 278 -48.47 -58.06 4.91
N ASN A 279 -47.73 -57.43 3.99
CA ASN A 279 -46.78 -56.37 4.30
C ASN A 279 -47.40 -54.99 4.01
N VAL A 280 -47.56 -54.17 5.05
CA VAL A 280 -48.01 -52.79 4.92
C VAL A 280 -46.89 -51.86 5.41
N GLY A 281 -46.20 -51.22 4.47
CA GLY A 281 -45.16 -50.22 4.78
C GLY A 281 -43.96 -50.77 5.55
N GLY A 282 -43.56 -52.02 5.28
CA GLY A 282 -42.45 -52.69 5.96
C GLY A 282 -42.83 -53.40 7.26
N ASN A 283 -44.11 -53.47 7.61
CA ASN A 283 -44.62 -54.22 8.76
C ASN A 283 -45.44 -55.42 8.29
N VAL A 284 -44.96 -56.63 8.60
CA VAL A 284 -45.63 -57.88 8.25
C VAL A 284 -46.64 -58.27 9.32
N THR A 285 -47.87 -58.54 8.90
CA THR A 285 -48.94 -59.06 9.77
C THR A 285 -49.54 -60.31 9.17
N THR A 286 -50.08 -61.19 10.01
CA THR A 286 -50.68 -62.46 9.61
C THR A 286 -52.05 -62.62 10.27
N THR A 287 -53.01 -63.20 9.55
CA THR A 287 -54.29 -63.63 10.09
C THR A 287 -54.61 -65.03 9.60
N ASP A 288 -55.34 -65.80 10.42
CA ASP A 288 -55.86 -67.11 10.03
C ASP A 288 -54.80 -68.03 9.38
N ILE A 289 -53.63 -68.15 10.01
CA ILE A 289 -52.50 -68.92 9.47
C ILE A 289 -52.93 -70.38 9.32
N GLY A 290 -52.79 -70.91 8.10
CA GLY A 290 -53.17 -72.29 7.79
C GLY A 290 -54.65 -72.60 7.93
N ASN A 291 -55.54 -71.59 7.85
CA ASN A 291 -56.99 -71.74 8.08
C ASN A 291 -57.35 -72.26 9.49
N THR A 292 -56.52 -71.94 10.49
CA THR A 292 -56.70 -72.39 11.89
C THR A 292 -57.53 -71.43 12.75
N GLY A 293 -57.84 -70.25 12.22
CA GLY A 293 -58.43 -69.13 12.96
C GLY A 293 -57.44 -68.39 13.87
N LYS A 294 -56.12 -68.62 13.74
CA LYS A 294 -55.08 -68.07 14.61
C LYS A 294 -54.17 -67.08 13.88
N ASN A 295 -53.68 -66.07 14.60
CA ASN A 295 -52.94 -64.95 14.00
C ASN A 295 -51.42 -65.03 14.16
N THR A 296 -50.91 -65.95 14.98
CA THR A 296 -49.47 -66.19 15.15
C THR A 296 -49.12 -67.62 14.72
N ILE A 297 -47.88 -67.82 14.26
CA ILE A 297 -47.41 -69.14 13.82
C ILE A 297 -47.50 -70.15 14.97
N HIS A 298 -47.14 -69.71 16.19
CA HIS A 298 -47.19 -70.57 17.37
C HIS A 298 -48.61 -71.05 17.66
N ASP A 299 -49.59 -70.14 17.72
CA ASP A 299 -50.98 -70.50 18.00
C ASP A 299 -51.58 -71.40 16.91
N ALA A 300 -51.23 -71.16 15.65
CA ALA A 300 -51.70 -71.98 14.53
C ALA A 300 -51.15 -73.41 14.61
N ILE A 301 -49.85 -73.56 14.89
CA ILE A 301 -49.21 -74.87 15.09
C ILE A 301 -49.81 -75.57 16.30
N ASP A 302 -50.01 -74.86 17.42
CA ASP A 302 -50.63 -75.41 18.62
C ASP A 302 -52.07 -75.87 18.36
N SER A 303 -52.82 -75.12 17.56
CA SER A 303 -54.17 -75.50 17.13
C SER A 303 -54.17 -76.77 16.27
N VAL A 304 -53.28 -76.85 15.28
CA VAL A 304 -53.12 -78.05 14.44
C VAL A 304 -52.68 -79.25 15.29
N ASN A 305 -51.72 -79.06 16.19
CA ASN A 305 -51.24 -80.12 17.07
C ASN A 305 -52.31 -80.60 18.04
N THR A 306 -53.12 -79.68 18.58
CA THR A 306 -54.27 -80.03 19.42
C THR A 306 -55.31 -80.82 18.61
N ALA A 307 -55.62 -80.39 17.39
CA ALA A 307 -56.58 -81.08 16.52
C ALA A 307 -56.07 -82.46 16.09
N ALA A 308 -54.81 -82.58 15.67
CA ALA A 308 -54.18 -83.84 15.27
C ALA A 308 -54.11 -84.83 16.46
N ASN A 309 -53.91 -84.33 17.68
CA ASN A 309 -53.87 -85.15 18.89
C ASN A 309 -55.24 -85.41 19.54
N ALA A 310 -56.32 -84.80 19.05
CA ALA A 310 -57.65 -84.93 19.66
C ALA A 310 -58.23 -86.35 19.53
N GLY A 311 -57.75 -87.16 18.58
CA GLY A 311 -58.25 -88.51 18.33
C GLY A 311 -59.63 -88.55 17.66
N TRP A 312 -60.10 -89.76 17.34
CA TRP A 312 -61.37 -90.00 16.63
C TRP A 312 -62.40 -90.56 17.60
N ASN A 313 -63.55 -89.89 17.71
CA ASN A 313 -64.67 -90.36 18.52
C ASN A 313 -65.43 -91.46 17.78
N VAL A 314 -65.44 -92.68 18.34
CA VAL A 314 -66.17 -93.83 17.79
C VAL A 314 -67.32 -94.19 18.74
N THR A 315 -68.54 -94.31 18.18
CA THR A 315 -69.73 -94.73 18.93
C THR A 315 -70.35 -95.98 18.32
N GLY A 316 -70.49 -97.05 19.11
CA GLY A 316 -71.35 -98.17 18.76
C GLY A 316 -72.82 -97.80 19.00
N THR A 317 -73.76 -98.41 18.26
CA THR A 317 -75.21 -98.11 18.29
C THR A 317 -75.80 -98.13 19.71
N GLY A 318 -75.74 -96.97 20.38
CA GLY A 318 -76.59 -96.60 21.48
C GLY A 318 -76.02 -96.56 22.90
N LYS A 319 -74.80 -97.06 23.25
CA LYS A 319 -74.37 -97.02 24.68
C LYS A 319 -72.88 -96.79 25.03
N ASN A 320 -71.89 -97.05 24.16
CA ASN A 320 -70.47 -96.81 24.49
C ASN A 320 -69.79 -95.91 23.45
N SER A 321 -69.20 -94.80 23.92
CA SER A 321 -68.29 -93.94 23.15
C SER A 321 -66.85 -94.16 23.61
N ALA A 322 -65.91 -94.20 22.66
CA ALA A 322 -64.48 -94.22 22.94
C ALA A 322 -63.78 -93.21 22.01
N ASN A 323 -62.79 -92.50 22.55
CA ASN A 323 -61.90 -91.67 21.75
C ASN A 323 -60.63 -92.48 21.46
N ILE A 324 -60.30 -92.61 20.19
CA ILE A 324 -59.10 -93.29 19.73
C ILE A 324 -58.08 -92.21 19.40
N GLY A 325 -57.14 -91.99 20.33
CA GLY A 325 -56.04 -91.05 20.15
C GLY A 325 -55.11 -91.41 18.98
N PRO A 326 -54.13 -90.55 18.67
CA PRO A 326 -53.12 -90.83 17.65
C PRO A 326 -52.45 -92.18 17.88
N ASN A 327 -52.29 -92.97 16.81
CA ASN A 327 -51.77 -94.34 16.84
C ASN A 327 -52.61 -95.35 17.67
N GLY A 328 -53.82 -94.98 18.11
CA GLY A 328 -54.75 -95.91 18.75
C GLY A 328 -55.33 -96.91 17.75
N LYS A 329 -55.50 -98.16 18.16
CA LYS A 329 -56.10 -99.22 17.32
C LYS A 329 -57.60 -99.34 17.60
N LEU A 330 -58.43 -99.23 16.55
CA LEU A 330 -59.82 -99.69 16.60
C LEU A 330 -59.88 -101.17 16.23
N ASP A 331 -60.39 -102.01 17.14
CA ASP A 331 -60.65 -103.42 16.86
C ASP A 331 -62.17 -103.65 16.84
N VAL A 332 -62.72 -103.99 15.67
CA VAL A 332 -64.17 -104.19 15.48
C VAL A 332 -64.45 -105.69 15.35
N ALA A 333 -65.09 -106.27 16.36
CA ALA A 333 -65.50 -107.68 16.37
C ALA A 333 -67.03 -107.82 16.41
N GLY A 334 -67.59 -108.70 15.57
CA GLY A 334 -69.02 -109.06 15.61
C GLY A 334 -69.31 -110.07 16.73
N THR A 335 -70.43 -109.91 17.44
CA THR A 335 -70.83 -110.81 18.54
C THR A 335 -71.62 -112.04 18.09
N ASN A 336 -71.94 -112.17 16.79
CA ASN A 336 -72.58 -113.32 16.19
C ASN A 336 -72.04 -113.58 14.78
N SER A 337 -72.21 -114.81 14.28
CA SER A 337 -71.69 -115.24 12.97
C SER A 337 -72.39 -114.58 11.76
N ASN A 338 -73.32 -113.64 11.98
CA ASN A 338 -74.07 -112.97 10.91
C ASN A 338 -73.41 -111.66 10.45
N ILE A 339 -72.36 -111.17 11.13
CA ILE A 339 -71.63 -109.96 10.73
C ILE A 339 -70.19 -110.32 10.39
N THR A 340 -69.84 -110.23 9.10
CA THR A 340 -68.46 -110.33 8.63
C THR A 340 -67.87 -108.92 8.57
N VAL A 341 -66.86 -108.63 9.38
CA VAL A 341 -66.09 -107.38 9.29
C VAL A 341 -64.85 -107.65 8.47
N SER A 342 -64.71 -106.99 7.32
CA SER A 342 -63.52 -107.06 6.47
C SER A 342 -63.00 -105.66 6.20
N GLN A 343 -61.73 -105.40 6.49
CA GLN A 343 -61.04 -104.19 6.06
C GLN A 343 -60.73 -104.32 4.57
N THR A 344 -61.28 -103.46 3.73
CA THR A 344 -61.08 -103.50 2.27
C THR A 344 -60.16 -102.39 1.74
N GLY A 345 -59.61 -101.55 2.63
CA GLY A 345 -58.64 -100.51 2.29
C GLY A 345 -57.35 -100.65 3.09
N THR A 346 -56.21 -100.37 2.47
CA THR A 346 -54.96 -100.03 3.17
C THR A 346 -55.00 -98.57 3.62
N ASP A 347 -54.18 -98.20 4.60
CA ASP A 347 -54.05 -96.81 5.08
C ASP A 347 -53.84 -95.86 3.87
N ASP A 348 -54.47 -94.68 3.92
CA ASP A 348 -54.75 -93.77 2.80
C ASP A 348 -53.81 -93.88 1.58
N ASP A 349 -54.39 -94.13 0.39
CA ASP A 349 -53.69 -94.00 -0.89
C ASP A 349 -53.22 -92.54 -1.08
N ALA A 350 -51.92 -92.33 -0.85
CA ALA A 350 -51.05 -91.18 -1.15
C ALA A 350 -51.29 -89.85 -0.42
#